data_AF-A0A443N102-F1
#
_entry.id   AF-A0A443N102-F1
#
_cell.length_a   1.000
_cell.length_b   1.000
_cell.length_c   1.000
_cell.angle_alpha   90.00
_cell.angle_beta   90.00
_cell.angle_gamma   90.00
#
_symmetry.space_group_name_H-M   'P 1'
#
loop_
_entity.id
_entity.type
_entity.pdbx_description
1 polymer ?
#
loop_
_entity_poly.entity_id
_entity_poly.type
_entity_poly.pdbx_seq_one_letter_code
_entity_poly.pdbx_strand_id
1 'polypeptide(L)'
;MSSKANQVLDEVHEEEKLHPSTSTQKIRHPNSLLPSFTFRHLNALAVMVVLSASGMVSIEDIAFVFFSFFYSIFLFKFAFPDLAPSLKPPVFGSRINRLLFYYVPLTAFVGLFFPITYILEGVFRGEKERIEAAVPHVFLLASQLFMEGVTFSNRFSLPIRAFVPICYNTRRMFAIVDWSRSEFGKVGEELGGGGWRLQVGKGLAIANLVLWSYNLFGFLLPVWLPNRRAHQVFDEIREEEEIHPSNPTQQTQNPNTQSPSLALRHLNTLAAMFIFIAFGMVRIEDIAFVVFAFIYTIFLFKFAFPNLTPSHVEPPVFNNRLLFYYVQFAALVGLYLPIAYILEGVFRGEKERIEAAVPHFFLLASQVFMEGFSFWRGFSLPVRAFVPISYNTRRIFTIVDWLRSEFGKVDEELGGGGGGWRLQVGKGLAVANLVLWSYNLFGFLLPVYLPIVFKRYCGYKLYS
;
A
#
# COMPACT_ATOMS: atom_id res chain seq x y z
N MET A 1 -79.80 -49.37 -26.24
CA MET A 1 -78.69 -48.91 -27.10
C MET A 1 -78.04 -47.75 -26.36
N SER A 2 -77.22 -48.00 -25.34
CA SER A 2 -75.91 -48.65 -25.38
C SER A 2 -74.86 -47.79 -26.10
N SER A 3 -73.83 -47.42 -25.35
CA SER A 3 -72.60 -46.74 -25.77
C SER A 3 -72.72 -45.24 -26.08
N LYS A 4 -72.40 -44.41 -25.07
CA LYS A 4 -71.64 -43.13 -25.13
C LYS A 4 -71.93 -42.24 -23.92
N ALA A 5 -71.58 -42.70 -22.71
CA ALA A 5 -71.67 -41.87 -21.51
C ALA A 5 -70.71 -42.31 -20.39
N ASN A 6 -69.49 -42.75 -20.73
CA ASN A 6 -68.40 -42.99 -19.77
C ASN A 6 -67.05 -42.84 -20.49
N GLN A 7 -66.78 -41.64 -21.02
CA GLN A 7 -65.51 -41.34 -21.69
C GLN A 7 -65.13 -39.87 -21.48
N VAL A 8 -65.06 -39.42 -20.21
CA VAL A 8 -64.31 -38.20 -19.79
C VAL A 8 -63.73 -38.33 -18.37
N LEU A 9 -63.87 -39.47 -17.68
CA LEU A 9 -63.13 -39.74 -16.43
C LEU A 9 -62.44 -41.09 -16.61
N ASP A 10 -61.21 -41.07 -17.11
CA ASP A 10 -60.13 -42.07 -16.93
C ASP A 10 -58.98 -41.83 -17.94
N GLU A 11 -58.52 -40.58 -18.04
CA GLU A 11 -57.14 -40.27 -18.47
C GLU A 11 -56.36 -39.83 -17.24
N VAL A 12 -56.29 -40.74 -16.28
CA VAL A 12 -55.39 -40.71 -15.12
C VAL A 12 -54.70 -42.07 -15.07
N HIS A 13 -53.78 -42.33 -16.00
CA HIS A 13 -52.58 -43.16 -15.82
C HIS A 13 -51.78 -43.28 -17.11
N GLU A 14 -50.46 -43.32 -16.95
CA GLU A 14 -49.42 -43.55 -17.97
C GLU A 14 -48.95 -42.37 -18.84
N GLU A 15 -48.39 -41.35 -18.19
CA GLU A 15 -47.14 -40.75 -18.68
C GLU A 15 -46.15 -40.61 -17.50
N GLU A 16 -45.63 -41.75 -17.07
CA GLU A 16 -44.49 -41.85 -16.17
C GLU A 16 -43.23 -42.12 -17.02
N LYS A 17 -42.36 -41.12 -17.18
CA LYS A 17 -40.90 -41.25 -17.10
C LYS A 17 -40.18 -39.94 -17.38
N LEU A 18 -39.23 -39.63 -16.48
CA LEU A 18 -38.14 -38.66 -16.61
C LEU A 18 -38.35 -37.27 -15.96
N HIS A 19 -38.53 -37.24 -14.64
CA HIS A 19 -38.10 -36.09 -13.83
C HIS A 19 -36.89 -36.48 -12.96
N PRO A 20 -35.76 -35.76 -13.02
CA PRO A 20 -34.60 -36.05 -12.20
C PRO A 20 -34.91 -35.67 -10.75
N SER A 21 -34.53 -36.57 -9.86
CA SER A 21 -34.58 -36.43 -8.42
C SER A 21 -34.02 -35.08 -7.96
N THR A 22 -34.86 -34.30 -7.29
CA THR A 22 -34.46 -33.18 -6.46
C THR A 22 -33.56 -33.73 -5.36
N SER A 23 -32.25 -33.72 -5.59
CA SER A 23 -31.29 -33.95 -4.52
C SER A 23 -31.49 -32.84 -3.52
N THR A 24 -32.05 -33.16 -2.36
CA THR A 24 -32.05 -32.29 -1.19
C THR A 24 -30.59 -31.99 -0.87
N GLN A 25 -30.06 -30.88 -1.42
CA GLN A 25 -28.78 -30.35 -1.01
C GLN A 25 -28.93 -29.96 0.45
N LYS A 26 -28.46 -30.87 1.31
CA LYS A 26 -28.20 -30.63 2.71
C LYS A 26 -27.36 -29.36 2.79
N ILE A 27 -28.00 -28.24 3.11
CA ILE A 27 -27.34 -26.97 3.42
C ILE A 27 -26.45 -27.26 4.61
N ARG A 28 -25.18 -27.54 4.32
CA ARG A 28 -24.15 -27.78 5.31
C ARG A 28 -23.80 -26.41 5.86
N HIS A 29 -24.43 -26.01 6.96
CA HIS A 29 -23.96 -24.88 7.76
C HIS A 29 -22.48 -25.13 8.11
N PRO A 30 -21.53 -24.33 7.60
CA PRO A 30 -20.14 -24.47 8.00
C PRO A 30 -19.96 -23.68 9.30
N ASN A 31 -20.34 -24.27 10.44
CA ASN A 31 -19.95 -23.80 11.77
C ASN A 31 -18.50 -24.19 12.10
N SER A 32 -17.58 -24.18 11.13
CA SER A 32 -16.16 -24.23 11.42
C SER A 32 -15.65 -22.80 11.58
N LEU A 33 -15.55 -22.35 12.83
CA LEU A 33 -15.04 -21.03 13.22
C LEU A 33 -13.56 -20.81 12.85
N LEU A 34 -12.85 -21.84 12.37
CA LEU A 34 -11.43 -21.78 12.02
C LEU A 34 -11.25 -21.65 10.50
N PRO A 35 -10.38 -20.73 10.02
CA PRO A 35 -9.93 -20.73 8.63
C PRO A 35 -9.36 -22.11 8.29
N SER A 36 -9.91 -22.77 7.27
CA SER A 36 -9.32 -24.02 6.77
C SER A 36 -8.03 -23.67 6.04
N PHE A 37 -6.90 -23.64 6.76
CA PHE A 37 -5.59 -23.41 6.17
C PHE A 37 -5.22 -24.55 5.23
N THR A 38 -4.74 -24.19 4.03
CA THR A 38 -4.18 -25.18 3.11
C THR A 38 -2.80 -25.60 3.59
N PHE A 39 -2.31 -26.77 3.13
CA PHE A 39 -0.95 -27.23 3.39
C PHE A 39 0.11 -26.16 3.05
N ARG A 40 -0.13 -25.38 1.98
CA ARG A 40 0.72 -24.24 1.60
C ARG A 40 0.79 -23.17 2.69
N HIS A 41 -0.33 -22.80 3.31
CA HIS A 41 -0.36 -21.79 4.37
C HIS A 41 0.35 -22.28 5.65
N LEU A 42 0.20 -23.57 5.98
CA LEU A 42 0.90 -24.18 7.12
C LEU A 42 2.41 -24.24 6.89
N ASN A 43 2.85 -24.61 5.68
CA ASN A 43 4.29 -24.58 5.34
C ASN A 43 4.85 -23.17 5.38
N ALA A 44 4.10 -22.16 4.93
CA ALA A 44 4.51 -20.77 5.03
C ALA A 44 4.67 -20.33 6.49
N LEU A 45 3.72 -20.70 7.36
CA LEU A 45 3.82 -20.45 8.79
C LEU A 45 5.04 -21.13 9.42
N ALA A 46 5.32 -22.39 9.05
CA ALA A 46 6.50 -23.11 9.53
C ALA A 46 7.80 -22.38 9.14
N VAL A 47 7.91 -21.94 7.87
CA VAL A 47 9.06 -21.15 7.41
C VAL A 47 9.19 -19.83 8.18
N MET A 48 8.08 -19.12 8.41
CA MET A 48 8.11 -17.89 9.22
C MET A 48 8.66 -18.13 10.62
N VAL A 49 8.17 -19.16 11.31
CA VAL A 49 8.58 -19.49 12.69
C VAL A 49 10.06 -19.85 12.74
N VAL A 50 10.51 -20.71 11.81
CA VAL A 50 11.93 -21.12 11.72
C VAL A 50 12.85 -19.92 11.46
N LEU A 51 12.50 -19.06 10.50
CA LEU A 51 13.32 -17.88 10.17
C LEU A 51 13.27 -16.83 11.29
N SER A 52 12.15 -16.68 12.00
CA SER A 52 12.08 -15.79 13.17
C SER A 52 12.98 -16.28 14.30
N ALA A 53 13.01 -17.59 14.52
CA ALA A 53 13.82 -18.21 15.57
C ALA A 53 15.33 -18.24 15.24
N SER A 54 15.72 -18.08 13.97
CA SER A 54 17.14 -18.13 13.57
C SER A 54 17.95 -16.88 13.99
N GLY A 55 17.27 -15.80 14.37
CA GLY A 55 17.89 -14.52 14.70
C GLY A 55 18.41 -13.74 13.49
N MET A 56 18.15 -14.21 12.26
CA MET A 56 18.53 -13.53 11.01
C MET A 56 17.45 -12.56 10.49
N VAL A 57 16.30 -12.51 11.16
CA VAL A 57 15.21 -11.59 10.82
C VAL A 57 15.20 -10.45 11.82
N SER A 58 15.11 -9.22 11.32
CA SER A 58 15.07 -8.03 12.17
C SER A 58 13.79 -7.99 13.02
N ILE A 59 13.88 -7.41 14.22
CA ILE A 59 12.71 -7.17 15.07
C ILE A 59 11.69 -6.26 14.33
N GLU A 60 12.16 -5.35 13.48
CA GLU A 60 11.31 -4.50 12.66
C GLU A 60 10.41 -5.31 11.71
N ASP A 61 10.94 -6.36 11.08
CA ASP A 61 10.16 -7.22 10.17
C ASP A 61 9.13 -8.07 10.91
N ILE A 62 9.51 -8.59 12.09
CA ILE A 62 8.58 -9.35 12.95
C ILE A 62 7.46 -8.42 13.44
N ALA A 63 7.81 -7.22 13.91
CA ALA A 63 6.85 -6.21 14.32
C ALA A 63 5.93 -5.80 13.17
N PHE A 64 6.46 -5.63 11.95
CA PHE A 64 5.66 -5.35 10.77
C PHE A 64 4.59 -6.44 10.53
N VAL A 65 4.97 -7.72 10.58
CA VAL A 65 4.01 -8.84 10.42
C VAL A 65 2.92 -8.76 11.49
N PHE A 66 3.31 -8.61 12.75
CA PHE A 66 2.37 -8.51 13.87
C PHE A 66 1.40 -7.33 13.71
N PHE A 67 1.91 -6.11 13.51
CA PHE A 67 1.07 -4.92 13.36
C PHE A 67 0.23 -4.96 12.08
N SER A 68 0.74 -5.51 10.97
CA SER A 68 -0.03 -5.65 9.73
C SER A 68 -1.24 -6.58 9.89
N PHE A 69 -1.14 -7.60 10.74
CA PHE A 69 -2.26 -8.49 11.08
C PHE A 69 -3.39 -7.72 11.79
N PHE A 70 -3.07 -7.02 12.89
CA PHE A 70 -4.06 -6.23 13.62
C PHE A 70 -4.62 -5.08 12.78
N TYR A 71 -3.77 -4.43 11.99
CA TYR A 71 -4.19 -3.34 11.13
C TYR A 71 -5.11 -3.82 10.00
N SER A 72 -4.87 -5.03 9.45
CA SER A 72 -5.78 -5.64 8.48
C SER A 72 -7.16 -5.94 9.09
N ILE A 73 -7.21 -6.36 10.36
CA ILE A 73 -8.47 -6.53 11.10
C ILE A 73 -9.16 -5.18 11.34
N PHE A 74 -8.40 -4.15 11.71
CA PHE A 74 -8.92 -2.80 11.88
C PHE A 74 -9.54 -2.27 10.58
N LEU A 75 -8.79 -2.31 9.47
CA LEU A 75 -9.30 -1.88 8.17
C LEU A 75 -10.53 -2.69 7.74
N PHE A 76 -10.53 -4.00 7.96
CA PHE A 76 -11.69 -4.83 7.69
C PHE A 76 -12.93 -4.38 8.47
N LYS A 77 -12.81 -4.12 9.77
CA LYS A 77 -13.95 -3.74 10.60
C LYS A 77 -14.45 -2.32 10.36
N PHE A 78 -13.55 -1.38 10.12
CA PHE A 78 -13.89 0.05 10.17
C PHE A 78 -13.87 0.75 8.80
N ALA A 79 -13.13 0.22 7.82
CA ALA A 79 -12.96 0.87 6.52
C ALA A 79 -13.58 0.05 5.37
N PHE A 80 -13.49 -1.28 5.43
CA PHE A 80 -13.91 -2.19 4.37
C PHE A 80 -14.64 -3.43 4.91
N PRO A 81 -15.82 -3.29 5.54
CA PRO A 81 -16.61 -4.43 6.03
C PRO A 81 -17.06 -5.34 4.89
N ASP A 82 -17.23 -6.64 5.17
CA ASP A 82 -17.74 -7.62 4.20
C ASP A 82 -19.28 -7.58 4.26
N LEU A 83 -19.91 -6.96 3.25
CA LEU A 83 -21.34 -6.69 3.23
C LEU A 83 -22.15 -7.78 2.51
N ALA A 84 -21.52 -8.64 1.70
CA ALA A 84 -22.17 -9.83 1.16
C ALA A 84 -21.19 -11.03 1.00
N PRO A 85 -21.52 -12.20 1.59
CA PRO A 85 -20.74 -13.43 1.40
C PRO A 85 -21.05 -14.14 0.06
N SER A 86 -21.72 -13.49 -0.89
CA SER A 86 -22.13 -14.12 -2.16
C SER A 86 -20.90 -14.57 -2.97
N LEU A 87 -21.03 -15.71 -3.65
CA LEU A 87 -19.96 -16.46 -4.33
C LEU A 87 -18.97 -15.52 -5.04
N LYS A 88 -17.82 -15.26 -4.42
CA LYS A 88 -16.78 -14.39 -5.00
C LYS A 88 -16.14 -15.16 -6.17
N PRO A 89 -16.42 -14.84 -7.45
CA PRO A 89 -15.77 -15.53 -8.56
C PRO A 89 -14.26 -15.23 -8.54
N PRO A 90 -13.40 -16.07 -9.16
CA PRO A 90 -11.95 -15.85 -9.18
C PRO A 90 -11.62 -14.43 -9.63
N VAL A 91 -10.66 -13.76 -8.98
CA VAL A 91 -10.41 -12.31 -9.14
C VAL A 91 -10.09 -11.90 -10.60
N PHE A 92 -9.64 -12.83 -11.44
CA PHE A 92 -9.25 -12.56 -12.83
C PHE A 92 -10.15 -13.22 -13.88
N GLY A 93 -10.24 -12.56 -15.04
CA GLY A 93 -10.90 -13.09 -16.24
C GLY A 93 -10.00 -14.04 -17.04
N SER A 94 -10.63 -14.80 -17.95
CA SER A 94 -10.02 -15.86 -18.78
C SER A 94 -8.68 -15.49 -19.47
N ARG A 95 -8.53 -14.26 -19.97
CA ARG A 95 -7.31 -13.84 -20.69
C ARG A 95 -6.11 -13.60 -19.77
N ILE A 96 -6.32 -13.01 -18.58
CA ILE A 96 -5.27 -12.77 -17.59
C ILE A 96 -4.80 -14.10 -16.99
N ASN A 97 -5.70 -15.10 -16.92
CA ASN A 97 -5.36 -16.44 -16.43
C ASN A 97 -4.23 -17.11 -17.22
N ARG A 98 -4.08 -16.82 -18.53
CA ARG A 98 -2.99 -17.41 -19.34
C ARG A 98 -1.63 -16.80 -19.01
N LEU A 99 -1.55 -15.49 -18.77
CA LEU A 99 -0.32 -14.84 -18.32
C LEU A 99 0.02 -15.24 -16.87
N LEU A 100 -1.00 -15.28 -16.00
CA LEU A 100 -0.85 -15.74 -14.62
C LEU A 100 -0.35 -17.20 -14.54
N PHE A 101 -0.77 -18.06 -15.47
CA PHE A 101 -0.33 -19.45 -15.51
C PHE A 101 1.18 -19.61 -15.61
N TYR A 102 1.87 -18.74 -16.37
CA TYR A 102 3.33 -18.76 -16.46
C TYR A 102 4.00 -17.88 -15.41
N TYR A 103 3.38 -16.74 -15.08
CA TYR A 103 3.92 -15.78 -14.12
C TYR A 103 3.98 -16.35 -12.70
N VAL A 104 2.93 -17.05 -12.24
CA VAL A 104 2.87 -17.58 -10.87
C VAL A 104 3.98 -18.62 -10.61
N PRO A 105 4.22 -19.63 -11.46
CA PRO A 105 5.38 -20.51 -11.30
C PRO A 105 6.71 -19.75 -11.33
N LEU A 106 6.91 -18.83 -12.28
CA LEU A 106 8.14 -18.04 -12.37
C LEU A 106 8.42 -17.28 -11.07
N THR A 107 7.40 -16.61 -10.53
CA THR A 107 7.53 -15.89 -9.25
C THR A 107 7.81 -16.82 -8.07
N ALA A 108 7.26 -18.04 -8.07
CA ALA A 108 7.56 -19.02 -7.04
C ALA A 108 9.02 -19.52 -7.13
N PHE A 109 9.53 -19.78 -8.34
CA PHE A 109 10.91 -20.24 -8.54
C PHE A 109 11.93 -19.16 -8.17
N VAL A 110 11.81 -17.97 -8.78
CA VAL A 110 12.77 -16.87 -8.57
C VAL A 110 12.59 -16.23 -7.19
N GLY A 111 11.35 -16.11 -6.72
CA GLY A 111 11.00 -15.41 -5.50
C GLY A 111 11.14 -16.21 -4.22
N LEU A 112 11.00 -17.54 -4.28
CA LEU A 112 10.98 -18.41 -3.11
C LEU A 112 11.99 -19.56 -3.21
N PHE A 113 11.94 -20.36 -4.27
CA PHE A 113 12.75 -21.57 -4.39
C PHE A 113 14.25 -21.26 -4.43
N PHE A 114 14.70 -20.40 -5.35
CA PHE A 114 16.12 -20.05 -5.47
C PHE A 114 16.68 -19.33 -4.23
N PRO A 115 15.96 -18.38 -3.60
CA PRO A 115 16.41 -17.80 -2.33
C PRO A 115 16.52 -18.84 -1.21
N ILE A 116 15.57 -19.77 -1.09
CA ILE A 116 15.66 -20.85 -0.10
C ILE A 116 16.87 -21.73 -0.36
N THR A 117 17.13 -22.15 -1.61
CA THR A 117 18.30 -22.99 -1.91
C THR A 117 19.61 -22.25 -1.62
N TYR A 118 19.68 -20.95 -1.93
CA TYR A 118 20.83 -20.09 -1.61
C TYR A 118 21.07 -19.98 -0.10
N ILE A 119 19.99 -19.82 0.69
CA ILE A 119 20.05 -19.78 2.15
C ILE A 119 20.51 -21.13 2.71
N LEU A 120 19.91 -22.24 2.27
CA LEU A 120 20.25 -23.59 2.75
C LEU A 120 21.71 -23.94 2.44
N GLU A 121 22.17 -23.70 1.22
CA GLU A 121 23.58 -23.91 0.86
C GLU A 121 24.50 -23.07 1.76
N GLY A 122 24.11 -21.84 2.09
CA GLY A 122 24.87 -21.02 3.01
C GLY A 122 24.91 -21.50 4.45
N VAL A 123 23.80 -22.06 4.94
CA VAL A 123 23.76 -22.71 6.25
C VAL A 123 24.71 -23.90 6.28
N PHE A 124 24.69 -24.76 5.25
CA PHE A 124 25.58 -25.93 5.16
C PHE A 124 27.06 -25.56 5.08
N ARG A 125 27.40 -24.43 4.45
CA ARG A 125 28.78 -23.91 4.35
C ARG A 125 29.21 -23.06 5.54
N GLY A 126 28.32 -22.78 6.49
CA GLY A 126 28.61 -21.92 7.66
C GLY A 126 28.74 -20.42 7.32
N GLU A 127 28.30 -19.98 6.14
CA GLU A 127 28.41 -18.58 5.67
C GLU A 127 27.22 -17.73 6.14
N LYS A 128 27.07 -17.58 7.47
CA LYS A 128 25.93 -16.91 8.12
C LYS A 128 25.72 -15.48 7.62
N GLU A 129 26.77 -14.69 7.58
CA GLU A 129 26.74 -13.27 7.19
C GLU A 129 26.26 -13.06 5.75
N ARG A 130 26.51 -14.04 4.86
CA ARG A 130 26.13 -13.93 3.45
C ARG A 130 24.65 -14.19 3.23
N ILE A 131 24.05 -15.09 4.00
CA ILE A 131 22.62 -15.42 3.87
C ILE A 131 21.72 -14.49 4.67
N GLU A 132 22.25 -13.83 5.70
CA GLU A 132 21.50 -12.93 6.59
C GLU A 132 20.72 -11.86 5.83
N ALA A 133 21.31 -11.26 4.80
CA ALA A 133 20.64 -10.24 4.00
C ALA A 133 19.49 -10.79 3.11
N ALA A 134 19.53 -12.08 2.75
CA ALA A 134 18.49 -12.73 1.94
C ALA A 134 17.31 -13.25 2.78
N VAL A 135 17.53 -13.52 4.07
CA VAL A 135 16.52 -14.13 4.96
C VAL A 135 15.27 -13.26 5.13
N PRO A 136 15.35 -11.93 5.38
CA PRO A 136 14.18 -11.08 5.53
C PRO A 136 13.23 -11.11 4.33
N HIS A 137 13.78 -11.21 3.11
CA HIS A 137 12.99 -11.35 1.88
C HIS A 137 12.11 -12.61 1.90
N VAL A 138 12.71 -13.77 2.21
CA VAL A 138 11.99 -15.06 2.28
C VAL A 138 10.99 -15.06 3.44
N PHE A 139 11.37 -14.50 4.59
CA PHE A 139 10.48 -14.33 5.74
C PHE A 139 9.23 -13.50 5.38
N LEU A 140 9.40 -12.36 4.70
CA LEU A 140 8.29 -11.50 4.27
C LEU A 140 7.44 -12.13 3.18
N LEU A 141 8.01 -12.98 2.32
CA LEU A 141 7.24 -13.75 1.34
C LEU A 141 6.40 -14.84 1.99
N ALA A 142 6.98 -15.62 2.92
CA ALA A 142 6.24 -16.60 3.69
C ALA A 142 5.11 -15.94 4.51
N SER A 143 5.42 -14.81 5.14
CA SER A 143 4.44 -14.00 5.89
C SER A 143 3.29 -13.50 5.02
N GLN A 144 3.57 -13.05 3.79
CA GLN A 144 2.52 -12.69 2.85
C GLN A 144 1.62 -13.88 2.53
N LEU A 145 2.20 -15.05 2.20
CA LEU A 145 1.42 -16.25 1.86
C LEU A 145 0.53 -16.72 3.02
N PHE A 146 1.02 -16.60 4.25
CA PHE A 146 0.22 -16.87 5.44
C PHE A 146 -0.92 -15.86 5.60
N MET A 147 -0.62 -14.56 5.49
CA MET A 147 -1.62 -13.49 5.61
C MET A 147 -2.67 -13.50 4.49
N GLU A 148 -2.29 -13.89 3.28
CA GLU A 148 -3.24 -14.22 2.22
C GLU A 148 -4.15 -15.37 2.68
N GLY A 149 -3.62 -16.45 3.22
CA GLY A 149 -4.44 -17.53 3.79
C GLY A 149 -5.43 -17.06 4.86
N VAL A 150 -5.02 -16.13 5.72
CA VAL A 150 -5.89 -15.51 6.74
C VAL A 150 -7.01 -14.67 6.08
N THR A 151 -6.67 -13.83 5.10
CA THR A 151 -7.61 -12.90 4.46
C THR A 151 -8.48 -13.55 3.36
N PHE A 152 -8.05 -14.65 2.76
CA PHE A 152 -8.87 -15.44 1.84
C PHE A 152 -9.90 -16.31 2.55
N SER A 153 -9.84 -16.42 3.88
CA SER A 153 -10.99 -16.91 4.65
C SER A 153 -12.24 -16.06 4.32
N ASN A 154 -13.43 -16.67 4.32
CA ASN A 154 -14.70 -16.08 3.86
C ASN A 154 -15.17 -14.83 4.65
N ARG A 155 -14.32 -14.20 5.46
CA ARG A 155 -14.68 -13.09 6.33
C ARG A 155 -14.12 -11.75 5.88
N PHE A 156 -13.05 -11.69 5.07
CA PHE A 156 -12.47 -10.41 4.67
C PHE A 156 -12.97 -9.96 3.29
N SER A 157 -13.15 -8.64 3.15
CA SER A 157 -13.52 -7.99 1.91
C SER A 157 -12.38 -8.00 0.87
N LEU A 158 -12.72 -7.85 -0.40
CA LEU A 158 -11.75 -7.84 -1.50
C LEU A 158 -10.68 -6.74 -1.39
N PRO A 159 -10.98 -5.50 -0.96
CA PRO A 159 -9.96 -4.48 -0.74
C PRO A 159 -8.88 -4.91 0.27
N ILE A 160 -9.25 -5.59 1.35
CA ILE A 160 -8.28 -6.11 2.32
C ILE A 160 -7.42 -7.23 1.72
N ARG A 161 -8.03 -8.12 0.93
CA ARG A 161 -7.30 -9.17 0.19
C ARG A 161 -6.31 -8.59 -0.83
N ALA A 162 -6.60 -7.43 -1.42
CA ALA A 162 -5.69 -6.70 -2.30
C ALA A 162 -4.61 -5.95 -1.50
N PHE A 163 -4.95 -5.41 -0.34
CA PHE A 163 -4.07 -4.62 0.52
C PHE A 163 -2.90 -5.45 1.07
N VAL A 164 -3.14 -6.70 1.49
CA VAL A 164 -2.11 -7.59 2.03
C VAL A 164 -0.92 -7.75 1.09
N PRO A 165 -1.07 -8.23 -0.16
CA PRO A 165 0.07 -8.40 -1.06
C PRO A 165 0.76 -7.06 -1.37
N ILE A 166 0.02 -5.94 -1.47
CA ILE A 166 0.61 -4.61 -1.68
C ILE A 166 1.54 -4.22 -0.53
N CYS A 167 1.08 -4.38 0.72
CA CYS A 167 1.86 -4.02 1.91
C CYS A 167 3.11 -4.87 2.06
N TYR A 168 2.96 -6.19 1.89
CA TYR A 168 4.09 -7.11 1.98
C TYR A 168 5.10 -6.92 0.85
N ASN A 169 4.65 -6.66 -0.39
CA ASN A 169 5.55 -6.33 -1.49
C ASN A 169 6.29 -5.02 -1.21
N THR A 170 5.61 -4.02 -0.65
CA THR A 170 6.23 -2.75 -0.28
C THR A 170 7.33 -2.94 0.76
N ARG A 171 7.05 -3.66 1.87
CA ARG A 171 8.08 -3.94 2.88
C ARG A 171 9.23 -4.79 2.31
N ARG A 172 8.92 -5.77 1.47
CA ARG A 172 9.90 -6.65 0.83
C ARG A 172 10.85 -5.90 -0.10
N MET A 173 10.42 -4.81 -0.74
CA MET A 173 11.32 -4.01 -1.59
C MET A 173 12.53 -3.52 -0.79
N PHE A 174 12.33 -3.10 0.45
CA PHE A 174 13.43 -2.68 1.32
C PHE A 174 14.37 -3.84 1.61
N ALA A 175 13.84 -4.99 2.03
CA ALA A 175 14.66 -6.19 2.28
C ALA A 175 15.48 -6.62 1.04
N ILE A 176 14.92 -6.56 -0.16
CA ILE A 176 15.65 -6.93 -1.39
C ILE A 176 16.68 -5.86 -1.78
N VAL A 177 16.39 -4.58 -1.57
CA VAL A 177 17.36 -3.50 -1.80
C VAL A 177 18.55 -3.64 -0.84
N ASP A 178 18.29 -3.95 0.43
CA ASP A 178 19.33 -4.20 1.42
C ASP A 178 20.13 -5.47 1.11
N TRP A 179 19.46 -6.53 0.65
CA TRP A 179 20.12 -7.72 0.10
C TRP A 179 21.04 -7.36 -1.07
N SER A 180 20.53 -6.59 -2.04
CA SER A 180 21.31 -6.16 -3.20
C SER A 180 22.53 -5.35 -2.75
N ARG A 181 22.36 -4.36 -1.88
CA ARG A 181 23.46 -3.55 -1.33
C ARG A 181 24.50 -4.41 -0.61
N SER A 182 24.07 -5.40 0.18
CA SER A 182 24.97 -6.35 0.84
C SER A 182 25.79 -7.16 -0.16
N GLU A 183 25.17 -7.70 -1.22
CA GLU A 183 25.88 -8.48 -2.24
C GLU A 183 26.84 -7.64 -3.10
N PHE A 184 26.49 -6.38 -3.38
CA PHE A 184 27.34 -5.45 -4.11
C PHE A 184 28.42 -4.79 -3.24
N GLY A 185 28.25 -4.74 -1.93
CA GLY A 185 29.28 -4.27 -0.99
C GLY A 185 30.48 -5.21 -0.90
N LYS A 186 30.31 -6.49 -1.24
CA LYS A 186 31.32 -7.56 -1.10
C LYS A 186 32.34 -7.63 -2.27
N VAL A 187 32.48 -6.58 -3.08
CA VAL A 187 33.33 -6.56 -4.30
C VAL A 187 34.83 -6.78 -3.99
N GLY A 188 35.28 -6.62 -2.75
CA GLY A 188 36.68 -6.88 -2.35
C GLY A 188 37.03 -8.33 -1.99
N GLU A 189 36.04 -9.23 -1.84
CA GLU A 189 36.28 -10.63 -1.40
C GLU A 189 36.57 -11.61 -2.55
N GLU A 190 36.71 -11.13 -3.78
CA GLU A 190 36.83 -11.97 -5.00
C GLU A 190 38.12 -12.82 -5.07
N LEU A 191 39.13 -12.55 -4.24
CA LEU A 191 40.43 -13.22 -4.28
C LEU A 191 40.46 -14.63 -3.64
N GLY A 192 39.40 -15.06 -2.94
CA GLY A 192 39.36 -16.36 -2.25
C GLY A 192 38.25 -17.29 -2.74
N GLY A 193 38.45 -18.01 -3.85
CA GLY A 193 37.75 -19.26 -4.21
C GLY A 193 36.21 -19.28 -4.35
N GLY A 194 35.50 -18.20 -4.03
CA GLY A 194 34.03 -18.15 -3.89
C GLY A 194 33.30 -17.28 -4.93
N GLY A 195 33.95 -16.90 -6.04
CA GLY A 195 33.43 -15.94 -7.01
C GLY A 195 32.08 -16.33 -7.63
N TRP A 196 31.85 -17.62 -7.90
CA TRP A 196 30.58 -18.11 -8.47
C TRP A 196 29.39 -17.82 -7.54
N ARG A 197 29.53 -18.11 -6.23
CA ARG A 197 28.44 -17.92 -5.27
C ARG A 197 28.09 -16.45 -5.08
N LEU A 198 29.09 -15.58 -5.09
CA LEU A 198 28.89 -14.13 -5.06
C LEU A 198 28.12 -13.65 -6.31
N GLN A 199 28.46 -14.17 -7.49
CA GLN A 199 27.71 -13.86 -8.72
C GLN A 199 26.27 -14.37 -8.66
N VAL A 200 26.04 -15.58 -8.13
CA VAL A 200 24.70 -16.13 -7.90
C VAL A 200 23.91 -15.26 -6.93
N GLY A 201 24.51 -14.82 -5.82
CA GLY A 201 23.88 -13.91 -4.86
C GLY A 201 23.49 -12.57 -5.49
N LYS A 202 24.42 -11.91 -6.18
CA LYS A 202 24.18 -10.66 -6.94
C LYS A 202 23.06 -10.83 -7.96
N GLY A 203 23.13 -11.89 -8.78
CA GLY A 203 22.13 -12.19 -9.81
C GLY A 203 20.75 -12.44 -9.21
N LEU A 204 20.68 -13.17 -8.10
CA LEU A 204 19.43 -13.50 -7.44
C LEU A 204 18.78 -12.30 -6.74
N ALA A 205 19.59 -11.43 -6.12
CA ALA A 205 19.13 -10.19 -5.53
C ALA A 205 18.53 -9.25 -6.59
N ILE A 206 19.23 -9.05 -7.72
CA ILE A 206 18.72 -8.23 -8.84
C ILE A 206 17.46 -8.85 -9.45
N ALA A 207 17.45 -10.16 -9.70
CA ALA A 207 16.29 -10.84 -10.27
C ALA A 207 15.05 -10.66 -9.39
N ASN A 208 15.21 -10.79 -8.06
CA ASN A 208 14.14 -10.51 -7.11
C ASN A 208 13.74 -9.03 -7.12
N LEU A 209 14.69 -8.11 -7.17
CA LEU A 209 14.40 -6.68 -7.21
C LEU A 209 13.53 -6.33 -8.41
N VAL A 210 13.91 -6.79 -9.60
CA VAL A 210 13.16 -6.56 -10.84
C VAL A 210 11.79 -7.23 -10.79
N LEU A 211 11.74 -8.51 -10.42
CA LEU A 211 10.50 -9.29 -10.40
C LEU A 211 9.45 -8.66 -9.48
N TRP A 212 9.86 -8.31 -8.25
CA TRP A 212 8.94 -7.82 -7.25
C TRP A 212 8.67 -6.31 -7.40
N SER A 213 9.57 -5.55 -8.00
CA SER A 213 9.28 -4.18 -8.47
C SER A 213 8.19 -4.20 -9.55
N TYR A 214 8.30 -5.10 -10.53
CA TYR A 214 7.26 -5.30 -11.54
C TYR A 214 5.95 -5.77 -10.89
N ASN A 215 6.01 -6.70 -9.92
CA ASN A 215 4.82 -7.17 -9.22
C ASN A 215 4.10 -6.00 -8.52
N LEU A 216 4.81 -5.12 -7.82
CA LEU A 216 4.21 -3.99 -7.13
C LEU A 216 3.72 -2.90 -8.11
N PHE A 217 4.64 -2.37 -8.92
CA PHE A 217 4.40 -1.17 -9.71
C PHE A 217 3.79 -1.45 -11.10
N GLY A 218 3.96 -2.65 -11.64
CA GLY A 218 3.44 -3.05 -12.94
C GLY A 218 2.12 -3.83 -12.86
N PHE A 219 1.91 -4.61 -11.79
CA PHE A 219 0.76 -5.51 -11.67
C PHE A 219 -0.19 -5.16 -10.52
N LEU A 220 0.28 -5.16 -9.27
CA LEU A 220 -0.59 -5.00 -8.11
C LEU A 220 -1.28 -3.63 -8.08
N LEU A 221 -0.51 -2.54 -8.19
CA LEU A 221 -1.09 -1.20 -8.17
C LEU A 221 -1.87 -0.84 -9.45
N PRO A 222 -1.39 -1.13 -10.68
CA PRO A 222 -2.07 -0.69 -11.89
C PRO A 222 -3.14 -1.64 -12.43
N VAL A 223 -3.09 -2.92 -12.07
CA VAL A 223 -3.97 -3.96 -12.66
C VAL A 223 -4.84 -4.61 -11.60
N TRP A 224 -4.26 -5.03 -10.48
CA TRP A 224 -5.00 -5.70 -9.41
C TRP A 224 -5.92 -4.72 -8.67
N LEU A 225 -5.38 -3.58 -8.23
CA LEU A 225 -6.12 -2.61 -7.43
C LEU A 225 -7.32 -2.00 -8.16
N PRO A 226 -7.26 -1.60 -9.46
CA PRO A 226 -8.41 -1.04 -10.19
C PRO A 226 -9.40 -2.11 -10.68
N ASN A 227 -9.15 -3.40 -10.45
CA ASN A 227 -9.95 -4.47 -11.05
C ASN A 227 -11.41 -4.42 -10.56
N ARG A 228 -12.34 -4.46 -11.51
CA ARG A 228 -13.79 -4.17 -11.35
C ARG A 228 -14.49 -4.97 -10.25
N ARG A 229 -13.98 -6.17 -9.92
CA ARG A 229 -14.57 -7.03 -8.89
C ARG A 229 -14.25 -6.57 -7.46
N ALA A 230 -13.11 -5.93 -7.24
CA ALA A 230 -12.84 -5.24 -5.97
C ALA A 230 -13.72 -4.00 -5.80
N HIS A 231 -14.24 -3.47 -6.91
CA HIS A 231 -15.06 -2.26 -6.98
C HIS A 231 -16.55 -2.54 -6.74
N GLN A 232 -17.08 -3.68 -7.23
CA GLN A 232 -18.47 -4.12 -7.02
C GLN A 232 -18.87 -4.25 -5.54
N VAL A 233 -17.92 -4.57 -4.65
CA VAL A 233 -18.16 -4.61 -3.20
C VAL A 233 -18.49 -3.22 -2.63
N PHE A 234 -17.99 -2.14 -3.25
CA PHE A 234 -18.32 -0.77 -2.82
C PHE A 234 -19.72 -0.32 -3.26
N ASP A 235 -20.28 -0.95 -4.30
CA ASP A 235 -21.60 -0.62 -4.85
C ASP A 235 -22.72 -1.24 -4.00
N GLU A 236 -22.54 -2.46 -3.49
CA GLU A 236 -23.48 -3.10 -2.55
C GLU A 236 -23.61 -2.29 -1.23
N ILE A 237 -22.56 -1.60 -0.80
CA ILE A 237 -22.60 -0.68 0.37
C ILE A 237 -23.59 0.47 0.14
N ARG A 238 -23.79 0.88 -1.12
CA ARG A 238 -24.69 1.99 -1.45
C ARG A 238 -26.15 1.57 -1.34
N GLU A 239 -26.49 0.36 -1.75
CA GLU A 239 -27.89 -0.09 -1.75
C GLU A 239 -28.45 -0.24 -0.33
N GLU A 240 -27.61 -0.53 0.67
CA GLU A 240 -28.04 -0.54 2.08
C GLU A 240 -28.09 0.86 2.72
N GLU A 241 -27.23 1.81 2.28
CA GLU A 241 -27.24 3.20 2.79
C GLU A 241 -28.33 4.08 2.15
N GLU A 242 -28.79 3.77 0.92
CA GLU A 242 -29.78 4.58 0.18
C GLU A 242 -31.26 4.27 0.55
N ILE A 243 -31.56 3.38 1.50
CA ILE A 243 -32.95 3.10 1.94
C ILE A 243 -33.60 4.31 2.67
N HIS A 244 -32.84 5.36 2.99
CA HIS A 244 -33.39 6.67 3.38
C HIS A 244 -33.16 7.72 2.29
N PRO A 245 -34.18 8.06 1.47
CA PRO A 245 -34.00 9.03 0.42
C PRO A 245 -33.99 10.47 0.99
N SER A 246 -32.88 11.17 0.84
CA SER A 246 -32.86 12.63 0.85
C SER A 246 -32.61 13.14 -0.57
N ASN A 247 -33.63 13.76 -1.16
CA ASN A 247 -33.63 14.35 -2.49
C ASN A 247 -32.44 15.31 -2.70
N PRO A 248 -31.64 15.18 -3.78
CA PRO A 248 -30.70 16.22 -4.15
C PRO A 248 -31.44 17.35 -4.87
N THR A 249 -31.47 18.52 -4.25
CA THR A 249 -31.88 19.77 -4.91
C THR A 249 -30.81 20.13 -5.94
N GLN A 250 -31.16 20.13 -7.22
CA GLN A 250 -30.30 20.62 -8.28
C GLN A 250 -30.12 22.14 -8.13
N GLN A 251 -28.90 22.57 -7.75
CA GLN A 251 -28.48 23.95 -7.93
C GLN A 251 -27.75 24.08 -9.27
N THR A 252 -28.39 24.78 -10.20
CA THR A 252 -27.81 25.25 -11.46
C THR A 252 -26.67 26.24 -11.15
N GLN A 253 -25.43 25.88 -11.47
CA GLN A 253 -24.30 26.82 -11.45
C GLN A 253 -23.87 27.18 -12.87
N ASN A 254 -23.75 28.49 -13.11
CA ASN A 254 -23.32 29.11 -14.35
C ASN A 254 -21.90 28.67 -14.77
N PRO A 255 -21.63 28.45 -16.07
CA PRO A 255 -20.31 28.09 -16.57
C PRO A 255 -19.49 29.37 -16.76
N ASN A 256 -18.77 29.80 -15.73
CA ASN A 256 -17.65 30.73 -15.92
C ASN A 256 -16.35 29.95 -15.71
N THR A 257 -15.99 29.20 -16.74
CA THR A 257 -14.86 28.29 -16.80
C THR A 257 -13.55 29.08 -16.88
N GLN A 258 -13.03 29.51 -15.72
CA GLN A 258 -11.60 29.73 -15.60
C GLN A 258 -10.92 28.36 -15.54
N SER A 259 -10.02 28.10 -16.47
CA SER A 259 -9.16 26.91 -16.42
C SER A 259 -8.42 26.89 -15.07
N PRO A 260 -8.24 25.71 -14.43
CA PRO A 260 -7.58 25.63 -13.14
C PRO A 260 -6.09 25.95 -13.29
N SER A 261 -5.70 27.23 -13.27
CA SER A 261 -4.28 27.60 -13.30
C SER A 261 -3.57 27.11 -12.04
N LEU A 262 -2.27 26.78 -12.16
CA LEU A 262 -1.46 26.47 -10.98
C LEU A 262 -1.41 27.70 -10.07
N ALA A 263 -2.05 27.61 -8.91
CA ALA A 263 -2.04 28.67 -7.91
C ALA A 263 -0.60 29.08 -7.54
N LEU A 264 -0.39 30.36 -7.23
CA LEU A 264 0.91 30.93 -6.82
C LEU A 264 1.59 30.11 -5.71
N ARG A 265 0.80 29.53 -4.81
CA ARG A 265 1.30 28.66 -3.74
C ARG A 265 2.04 27.43 -4.25
N HIS A 266 1.58 26.81 -5.35
CA HIS A 266 2.23 25.63 -5.95
C HIS A 266 3.55 26.01 -6.66
N LEU A 267 3.61 27.20 -7.25
CA LEU A 267 4.83 27.74 -7.85
C LEU A 267 5.87 28.07 -6.77
N ASN A 268 5.44 28.65 -5.65
CA ASN A 268 6.31 28.93 -4.50
C ASN A 268 6.89 27.63 -3.90
N THR A 269 6.10 26.56 -3.81
CA THR A 269 6.63 25.25 -3.36
C THR A 269 7.61 24.64 -4.34
N LEU A 270 7.39 24.82 -5.65
CA LEU A 270 8.34 24.37 -6.67
C LEU A 270 9.67 25.14 -6.56
N ALA A 271 9.61 26.45 -6.36
CA ALA A 271 10.81 27.27 -6.12
C ALA A 271 11.57 26.80 -4.87
N ALA A 272 10.85 26.52 -3.77
CA ALA A 272 11.46 25.99 -2.55
C ALA A 272 12.15 24.63 -2.80
N MET A 273 11.55 23.73 -3.59
CA MET A 273 12.18 22.45 -3.95
C MET A 273 13.52 22.65 -4.66
N PHE A 274 13.58 23.52 -5.68
CA PHE A 274 14.81 23.80 -6.41
C PHE A 274 15.89 24.42 -5.53
N ILE A 275 15.48 25.29 -4.60
CA ILE A 275 16.38 25.86 -3.61
C ILE A 275 17.05 24.75 -2.77
N PHE A 276 16.29 23.84 -2.16
CA PHE A 276 16.90 22.78 -1.34
C PHE A 276 17.81 21.85 -2.14
N ILE A 277 17.43 21.54 -3.38
CA ILE A 277 18.26 20.73 -4.28
C ILE A 277 19.58 21.48 -4.58
N ALA A 278 19.52 22.77 -4.93
CA ALA A 278 20.69 23.57 -5.25
C ALA A 278 21.65 23.73 -4.06
N PHE A 279 21.11 23.81 -2.84
CA PHE A 279 21.91 23.84 -1.60
C PHE A 279 22.50 22.48 -1.20
N GLY A 280 22.17 21.39 -1.90
CA GLY A 280 22.67 20.04 -1.59
C GLY A 280 22.17 19.49 -0.25
N MET A 281 21.09 20.04 0.29
CA MET A 281 20.53 19.65 1.61
C MET A 281 19.51 18.50 1.52
N VAL A 282 19.33 17.94 0.33
CA VAL A 282 18.37 16.87 0.05
C VAL A 282 19.14 15.64 -0.40
N ARG A 283 18.76 14.50 0.15
CA ARG A 283 19.37 13.22 -0.22
C ARG A 283 18.93 12.80 -1.62
N ILE A 284 19.80 12.10 -2.34
CA ILE A 284 19.55 11.66 -3.71
C ILE A 284 18.32 10.74 -3.76
N GLU A 285 18.11 9.91 -2.75
CA GLU A 285 16.95 9.01 -2.66
C GLU A 285 15.62 9.78 -2.61
N ASP A 286 15.59 10.94 -1.95
CA ASP A 286 14.38 11.76 -1.85
C ASP A 286 14.08 12.46 -3.18
N ILE A 287 15.11 12.91 -3.90
CA ILE A 287 14.97 13.45 -5.26
C ILE A 287 14.51 12.35 -6.23
N ALA A 288 15.14 11.19 -6.19
CA ALA A 288 14.78 10.03 -7.02
C ALA A 288 13.34 9.60 -6.76
N PHE A 289 12.90 9.60 -5.50
CA PHE A 289 11.51 9.36 -5.13
C PHE A 289 10.55 10.37 -5.77
N VAL A 290 10.84 11.67 -5.72
CA VAL A 290 9.97 12.71 -6.33
C VAL A 290 9.84 12.51 -7.84
N VAL A 291 10.96 12.26 -8.53
CA VAL A 291 10.96 11.99 -9.98
C VAL A 291 10.16 10.74 -10.31
N PHE A 292 10.40 9.64 -9.58
CA PHE A 292 9.67 8.40 -9.75
C PHE A 292 8.17 8.59 -9.49
N ALA A 293 7.80 9.23 -8.38
CA ALA A 293 6.41 9.48 -8.01
C ALA A 293 5.70 10.34 -9.07
N PHE A 294 6.37 11.35 -9.64
CA PHE A 294 5.83 12.15 -10.74
C PHE A 294 5.51 11.29 -11.96
N ILE A 295 6.49 10.53 -12.46
CA ILE A 295 6.33 9.66 -13.63
C ILE A 295 5.25 8.61 -13.39
N TYR A 296 5.28 7.99 -12.21
CA TYR A 296 4.37 6.91 -11.86
C TYR A 296 2.93 7.40 -11.66
N THR A 297 2.74 8.62 -11.15
CA THR A 297 1.40 9.23 -11.05
C THR A 297 0.79 9.43 -12.44
N ILE A 298 1.58 9.88 -13.42
CA ILE A 298 1.15 10.00 -14.81
C ILE A 298 0.82 8.63 -15.40
N PHE A 299 1.63 7.60 -15.09
CA PHE A 299 1.38 6.23 -15.52
C PHE A 299 0.04 5.70 -14.95
N LEU A 300 -0.20 5.85 -13.65
CA LEU A 300 -1.46 5.44 -13.02
C LEU A 300 -2.67 6.17 -13.61
N PHE A 301 -2.55 7.48 -13.85
CA PHE A 301 -3.60 8.26 -14.49
C PHE A 301 -3.95 7.74 -15.89
N LYS A 302 -2.94 7.40 -16.71
CA LYS A 302 -3.19 6.96 -18.08
C LYS A 302 -3.68 5.52 -18.17
N PHE A 303 -3.14 4.61 -17.35
CA PHE A 303 -3.30 3.17 -17.55
C PHE A 303 -4.17 2.47 -16.51
N ALA A 304 -4.24 2.99 -15.28
CA ALA A 304 -4.93 2.33 -14.17
C ALA A 304 -6.27 3.01 -13.84
N PHE A 305 -6.25 4.33 -13.73
CA PHE A 305 -7.38 5.15 -13.27
C PHE A 305 -7.60 6.35 -14.22
N PRO A 306 -8.03 6.12 -15.47
CA PRO A 306 -8.35 7.20 -16.40
C PRO A 306 -9.48 8.08 -15.85
N ASN A 307 -9.48 9.36 -16.21
CA ASN A 307 -10.59 10.25 -15.88
C ASN A 307 -11.80 9.88 -16.75
N LEU A 308 -12.92 9.54 -16.08
CA LEU A 308 -14.14 9.06 -16.72
C LEU A 308 -15.12 10.18 -17.05
N THR A 309 -14.99 11.34 -16.39
CA THR A 309 -15.92 12.47 -16.53
C THR A 309 -15.15 13.80 -16.48
N PRO A 310 -14.65 14.30 -17.62
CA PRO A 310 -13.84 15.52 -17.67
C PRO A 310 -14.62 16.83 -17.39
N SER A 311 -15.95 16.78 -17.25
CA SER A 311 -16.80 17.97 -17.36
C SER A 311 -17.45 18.46 -16.06
N HIS A 312 -17.25 17.81 -14.92
CA HIS A 312 -17.82 18.30 -13.65
C HIS A 312 -16.71 18.75 -12.71
N VAL A 313 -16.80 20.00 -12.23
CA VAL A 313 -16.01 20.45 -11.08
C VAL A 313 -16.42 19.55 -9.91
N GLU A 314 -15.53 18.64 -9.53
CA GLU A 314 -15.81 17.70 -8.46
C GLU A 314 -15.90 18.45 -7.13
N PRO A 315 -17.01 18.30 -6.38
CA PRO A 315 -17.11 18.90 -5.05
C PRO A 315 -16.04 18.32 -4.13
N PRO A 316 -15.58 19.09 -3.11
CA PRO A 316 -14.56 18.61 -2.18
C PRO A 316 -14.96 17.27 -1.55
N VAL A 317 -13.97 16.41 -1.32
CA VAL A 317 -14.21 15.06 -0.75
C VAL A 317 -14.81 15.15 0.66
N PHE A 318 -14.41 16.16 1.41
CA PHE A 318 -14.96 16.46 2.72
C PHE A 318 -15.29 17.94 2.82
N ASN A 319 -16.43 18.24 3.46
CA ASN A 319 -16.79 19.58 3.86
C ASN A 319 -17.15 19.57 5.35
N ASN A 320 -16.13 19.49 6.22
CA ASN A 320 -16.30 19.39 7.67
C ASN A 320 -15.37 20.37 8.39
N ARG A 321 -15.90 21.13 9.36
CA ARG A 321 -15.14 22.06 10.21
C ARG A 321 -14.03 21.36 11.00
N LEU A 322 -14.26 20.12 11.46
CA LEU A 322 -13.24 19.36 12.18
C LEU A 322 -12.00 19.09 11.31
N LEU A 323 -12.23 18.70 10.05
CA LEU A 323 -11.14 18.47 9.10
C LEU A 323 -10.38 19.77 8.83
N PHE A 324 -11.09 20.90 8.73
CA PHE A 324 -10.44 22.20 8.61
C PHE A 324 -9.49 22.48 9.79
N TYR A 325 -9.97 22.34 11.03
CA TYR A 325 -9.11 22.54 12.21
C TYR A 325 -7.94 21.57 12.27
N TYR A 326 -8.16 20.29 11.92
CA TYR A 326 -7.10 19.29 11.82
C TYR A 326 -6.03 19.70 10.80
N VAL A 327 -6.42 20.14 9.60
CA VAL A 327 -5.48 20.59 8.56
C VAL A 327 -4.68 21.81 9.03
N GLN A 328 -5.31 22.76 9.73
CA GLN A 328 -4.61 23.91 10.29
C GLN A 328 -3.61 23.51 11.38
N PHE A 329 -3.99 22.58 12.27
CA PHE A 329 -3.09 22.03 13.28
C PHE A 329 -1.92 21.26 12.63
N ALA A 330 -2.20 20.45 11.62
CA ALA A 330 -1.19 19.71 10.88
C ALA A 330 -0.22 20.64 10.13
N ALA A 331 -0.70 21.76 9.60
CA ALA A 331 0.16 22.79 9.01
C ALA A 331 1.03 23.48 10.07
N LEU A 332 0.49 23.76 11.26
CA LEU A 332 1.28 24.32 12.35
C LEU A 332 2.45 23.40 12.74
N VAL A 333 2.14 22.15 13.07
CA VAL A 333 3.12 21.18 13.57
C VAL A 333 4.02 20.63 12.46
N GLY A 334 3.46 20.39 11.28
CA GLY A 334 4.12 19.70 10.18
C GLY A 334 4.86 20.61 9.19
N LEU A 335 4.56 21.91 9.17
CA LEU A 335 5.15 22.89 8.25
C LEU A 335 5.80 24.05 9.01
N TYR A 336 5.03 24.82 9.79
CA TYR A 336 5.53 26.08 10.36
C TYR A 336 6.58 25.88 11.44
N LEU A 337 6.38 24.94 12.38
CA LEU A 337 7.38 24.66 13.41
C LEU A 337 8.70 24.10 12.84
N PRO A 338 8.70 23.14 11.87
CA PRO A 338 9.93 22.73 11.19
C PRO A 338 10.64 23.86 10.44
N ILE A 339 9.91 24.77 9.78
CA ILE A 339 10.53 25.95 9.14
C ILE A 339 11.24 26.80 10.19
N ALA A 340 10.58 27.12 11.31
CA ALA A 340 11.18 27.93 12.37
C ALA A 340 12.45 27.27 12.93
N TYR A 341 12.41 25.95 13.16
CA TYR A 341 13.56 25.16 13.61
C TYR A 341 14.74 25.20 12.63
N ILE A 342 14.45 25.06 11.32
CA ILE A 342 15.45 25.14 10.25
C ILE A 342 16.04 26.55 10.17
N LEU A 343 15.22 27.60 10.15
CA LEU A 343 15.68 28.99 10.09
C LEU A 343 16.57 29.35 11.28
N GLU A 344 16.15 28.99 12.50
CA GLU A 344 16.99 29.18 13.68
C GLU A 344 18.32 28.43 13.55
N GLY A 345 18.31 27.20 13.02
CA GLY A 345 19.51 26.44 12.75
C GLY A 345 20.45 27.13 11.76
N VAL A 346 19.90 27.71 10.69
CA VAL A 346 20.67 28.47 9.70
C VAL A 346 21.34 29.68 10.35
N PHE A 347 20.61 30.44 11.17
CA PHE A 347 21.17 31.60 11.89
C PHE A 347 22.26 31.21 12.89
N ARG A 348 22.21 30.01 13.45
CA ARG A 348 23.21 29.47 14.39
C ARG A 348 24.36 28.72 13.70
N GLY A 349 24.30 28.50 12.39
CA GLY A 349 25.31 27.76 11.64
C GLY A 349 25.30 26.23 11.88
N GLU A 350 24.21 25.66 12.43
CA GLU A 350 24.12 24.26 12.84
C GLU A 350 23.74 23.33 11.66
N LYS A 351 24.63 23.23 10.67
CA LYS A 351 24.38 22.55 9.38
C LYS A 351 23.86 21.11 9.52
N GLU A 352 24.48 20.30 10.37
CA GLU A 352 24.12 18.88 10.54
C GLU A 352 22.71 18.65 11.09
N ARG A 353 22.22 19.53 11.99
CA ARG A 353 20.86 19.44 12.52
C ARG A 353 19.82 19.84 11.48
N ILE A 354 20.17 20.79 10.62
CA ILE A 354 19.29 21.25 9.54
C ILE A 354 19.18 20.15 8.47
N GLU A 355 20.30 19.53 8.08
CA GLU A 355 20.35 18.47 7.08
C GLU A 355 19.45 17.28 7.42
N ALA A 356 19.26 16.97 8.71
CA ALA A 356 18.34 15.92 9.15
C ALA A 356 16.85 16.28 8.95
N ALA A 357 16.48 17.56 9.09
CA ALA A 357 15.09 18.04 9.02
C ALA A 357 14.66 18.46 7.60
N VAL A 358 15.59 18.91 6.74
CA VAL A 358 15.28 19.39 5.38
C VAL A 358 14.57 18.37 4.50
N PRO A 359 14.93 17.07 4.47
CA PRO A 359 14.27 16.09 3.61
C PRO A 359 12.75 15.99 3.84
N HIS A 360 12.32 16.12 5.10
CA HIS A 360 10.89 16.15 5.45
C HIS A 360 10.17 17.33 4.80
N PHE A 361 10.77 18.53 4.86
CA PHE A 361 10.21 19.74 4.27
C PHE A 361 10.20 19.69 2.74
N PHE A 362 11.29 19.20 2.15
CA PHE A 362 11.39 18.98 0.70
C PHE A 362 10.25 18.08 0.20
N LEU A 363 9.96 16.98 0.90
CA LEU A 363 8.86 16.07 0.54
C LEU A 363 7.48 16.70 0.75
N LEU A 364 7.31 17.56 1.76
CA LEU A 364 6.05 18.29 1.95
C LEU A 364 5.81 19.32 0.84
N ALA A 365 6.83 20.09 0.46
CA ALA A 365 6.75 21.02 -0.67
C ALA A 365 6.44 20.28 -1.99
N SER A 366 7.13 19.15 -2.21
CA SER A 366 6.91 18.28 -3.37
C SER A 366 5.49 17.69 -3.42
N GLN A 367 4.94 17.30 -2.27
CA GLN A 367 3.55 16.84 -2.17
C GLN A 367 2.56 17.94 -2.57
N VAL A 368 2.71 19.15 -2.01
CA VAL A 368 1.82 20.28 -2.30
C VAL A 368 1.86 20.65 -3.79
N PHE A 369 3.05 20.63 -4.39
CA PHE A 369 3.20 20.82 -5.83
C PHE A 369 2.48 19.71 -6.63
N MET A 370 2.70 18.44 -6.27
CA MET A 370 2.08 17.30 -6.95
C MET A 370 0.57 17.26 -6.84
N GLU A 371 0.02 17.64 -5.68
CA GLU A 371 -1.42 17.82 -5.49
C GLU A 371 -1.91 18.89 -6.46
N GLY A 372 -1.32 20.09 -6.46
CA GLY A 372 -1.65 21.16 -7.40
C GLY A 372 -1.57 20.76 -8.87
N PHE A 373 -0.52 20.03 -9.25
CA PHE A 373 -0.33 19.50 -10.60
C PHE A 373 -1.42 18.49 -10.98
N SER A 374 -1.79 17.60 -10.07
CA SER A 374 -2.84 16.60 -10.30
C SER A 374 -4.23 17.22 -10.46
N PHE A 375 -4.52 18.31 -9.75
CA PHE A 375 -5.73 19.11 -9.94
C PHE A 375 -5.72 19.83 -11.29
N TRP A 376 -4.62 20.51 -11.63
CA TRP A 376 -4.49 21.23 -12.89
C TRP A 376 -4.69 20.31 -14.11
N ARG A 377 -4.11 19.10 -14.06
CA ARG A 377 -4.23 18.11 -15.13
C ARG A 377 -5.53 17.32 -15.12
N GLY A 378 -6.43 17.56 -14.17
CA GLY A 378 -7.71 16.85 -14.07
C GLY A 378 -7.52 15.35 -13.85
N PHE A 379 -6.58 14.96 -12.98
CA PHE A 379 -6.40 13.55 -12.64
C PHE A 379 -7.62 13.00 -11.89
N SER A 380 -7.87 11.70 -12.02
CA SER A 380 -8.94 11.01 -11.31
C SER A 380 -8.72 11.03 -9.79
N LEU A 381 -9.81 10.91 -9.03
CA LEU A 381 -9.76 10.92 -7.55
C LEU A 381 -8.79 9.89 -6.97
N PRO A 382 -8.73 8.61 -7.42
CA PRO A 382 -7.79 7.64 -6.86
C PRO A 382 -6.32 8.04 -7.06
N VAL A 383 -5.97 8.57 -8.23
CA VAL A 383 -4.61 9.05 -8.51
C VAL A 383 -4.27 10.24 -7.61
N ARG A 384 -5.21 11.16 -7.43
CA ARG A 384 -5.07 12.31 -6.53
C ARG A 384 -4.93 11.89 -5.08
N ALA A 385 -5.50 10.76 -4.67
CA ALA A 385 -5.31 10.20 -3.33
C ALA A 385 -3.97 9.48 -3.14
N PHE A 386 -3.42 8.85 -4.18
CA PHE A 386 -2.11 8.22 -4.10
C PHE A 386 -0.96 9.22 -3.93
N VAL A 387 -1.13 10.46 -4.38
CA VAL A 387 -0.13 11.52 -4.16
C VAL A 387 0.14 11.70 -2.65
N PRO A 388 -0.80 12.15 -1.80
CA PRO A 388 -0.52 12.31 -0.38
C PRO A 388 -0.14 10.99 0.30
N ILE A 389 -0.71 9.84 -0.11
CA ILE A 389 -0.34 8.53 0.48
C ILE A 389 1.14 8.20 0.24
N SER A 390 1.63 8.34 -0.99
CA SER A 390 3.01 8.05 -1.34
C SER A 390 3.99 8.99 -0.63
N TYR A 391 3.71 10.30 -0.65
CA TYR A 391 4.54 11.30 0.02
C TYR A 391 4.55 11.13 1.55
N ASN A 392 3.41 10.85 2.18
CA ASN A 392 3.36 10.56 3.62
C ASN A 392 4.15 9.30 3.96
N THR A 393 4.09 8.26 3.12
CA THR A 393 4.87 7.03 3.32
C THR A 393 6.37 7.32 3.31
N ARG A 394 6.87 8.04 2.29
CA ARG A 394 8.31 8.40 2.22
C ARG A 394 8.71 9.32 3.38
N ARG A 395 7.86 10.27 3.74
CA ARG A 395 8.09 11.23 4.81
C ARG A 395 8.27 10.57 6.18
N ILE A 396 7.53 9.51 6.49
CA ILE A 396 7.71 8.80 7.76
C ILE A 396 9.16 8.31 7.90
N PHE A 397 9.77 7.79 6.83
CA PHE A 397 11.19 7.40 6.86
C PHE A 397 12.12 8.58 7.12
N THR A 398 11.90 9.71 6.44
CA THR A 398 12.73 10.91 6.65
C THR A 398 12.60 11.47 8.07
N ILE A 399 11.42 11.35 8.68
CA ILE A 399 11.21 11.74 10.08
C ILE A 399 11.87 10.75 11.03
N VAL A 400 11.83 9.44 10.75
CA VAL A 400 12.55 8.45 11.55
C VAL A 400 14.06 8.70 11.50
N ASP A 401 14.61 9.06 10.34
CA ASP A 401 16.02 9.44 10.20
C ASP A 401 16.33 10.71 11.00
N TRP A 402 15.43 11.72 10.94
CA TRP A 402 15.53 12.91 11.77
C TRP A 402 15.52 12.57 13.27
N LEU A 403 14.57 11.74 13.71
CA LEU A 403 14.45 11.29 15.09
C LEU A 403 15.73 10.57 15.54
N ARG A 404 16.25 9.62 14.75
CA ARG A 404 17.50 8.93 15.03
C ARG A 404 18.67 9.90 15.15
N SER A 405 18.74 10.91 14.28
CA SER A 405 19.76 11.96 14.35
C SER A 405 19.66 12.81 15.62
N GLU A 406 18.45 13.20 16.06
CA GLU A 406 18.29 14.00 17.28
C GLU A 406 18.52 13.20 18.57
N PHE A 407 18.21 11.90 18.57
CA PHE A 407 18.45 11.03 19.72
C PHE A 407 19.89 10.50 19.79
N GLY A 408 20.57 10.33 18.66
CA GLY A 408 21.98 9.96 18.63
C GLY A 408 22.93 11.02 19.20
N LYS A 409 22.47 12.28 19.28
CA LYS A 409 23.25 13.42 19.82
C LYS A 409 23.23 13.52 21.35
N VAL A 410 22.60 12.57 22.06
CA VAL A 410 22.55 12.52 23.53
C VAL A 410 23.94 12.32 24.14
N ASP A 411 24.85 11.64 23.44
CA ASP A 411 26.19 11.34 23.97
C ASP A 411 27.15 12.55 23.94
N GLU A 412 26.85 13.61 23.16
CA GLU A 412 27.63 14.85 23.11
C GLU A 412 27.26 15.86 24.23
N GLU A 413 26.14 15.64 24.94
CA GLU A 413 25.62 16.55 25.96
C GLU A 413 26.39 16.51 27.30
N LEU A 414 27.23 15.50 27.52
CA LEU A 414 28.03 15.36 28.75
C LEU A 414 29.16 16.41 28.88
N GLY A 415 29.44 17.20 27.83
CA GLY A 415 30.61 18.09 27.78
C GLY A 415 30.37 19.61 27.76
N GLY A 416 29.14 20.13 27.56
CA GLY A 416 28.97 21.57 27.30
C GLY A 416 27.59 22.14 27.61
N GLY A 417 27.49 22.89 28.71
CA GLY A 417 26.27 23.58 29.14
C GLY A 417 25.88 24.72 28.20
N GLY A 418 24.72 24.60 27.56
CA GLY A 418 24.09 25.70 26.81
C GLY A 418 23.10 25.27 25.71
N GLY A 419 23.18 24.04 25.21
CA GLY A 419 22.41 23.57 24.04
C GLY A 419 21.16 22.72 24.31
N GLY A 420 20.85 22.39 25.57
CA GLY A 420 19.86 21.35 25.89
C GLY A 420 18.42 21.65 25.50
N TRP A 421 17.99 22.93 25.58
CA TRP A 421 16.63 23.32 25.17
C TRP A 421 16.40 23.08 23.67
N ARG A 422 17.34 23.50 22.80
CA ARG A 422 17.20 23.32 21.35
C ARG A 422 17.18 21.84 20.97
N LEU A 423 17.98 21.02 21.65
CA LEU A 423 17.95 19.57 21.46
C LEU A 423 16.61 18.96 21.87
N GLN A 424 16.05 19.39 23.00
CA GLN A 424 14.72 18.94 23.43
C GLN A 424 13.62 19.39 22.46
N VAL A 425 13.70 20.60 21.91
CA VAL A 425 12.80 21.08 20.87
C VAL A 425 12.92 20.24 19.60
N GLY A 426 14.14 19.94 19.14
CA GLY A 426 14.37 19.07 17.98
C GLY A 426 13.77 17.67 18.17
N LYS A 427 14.04 17.04 19.32
CA LYS A 427 13.47 15.73 19.70
C LYS A 427 11.94 15.78 19.74
N GLY A 428 11.37 16.75 20.45
CA GLY A 428 9.94 16.93 20.59
C GLY A 428 9.26 17.16 19.24
N LEU A 429 9.88 17.96 18.37
CA LEU A 429 9.35 18.27 17.05
C LEU A 429 9.42 17.07 16.09
N ALA A 430 10.49 16.28 16.13
CA ALA A 430 10.62 15.04 15.37
C ALA A 430 9.57 14.01 15.80
N VAL A 431 9.38 13.82 17.12
CA VAL A 431 8.33 12.93 17.67
C VAL A 431 6.94 13.40 17.27
N ALA A 432 6.65 14.70 17.43
CA ALA A 432 5.34 15.26 17.07
C ALA A 432 5.03 15.07 15.58
N ASN A 433 6.02 15.28 14.71
CA ASN A 433 5.88 15.03 13.28
C ASN A 433 5.66 13.53 12.99
N LEU A 434 6.40 12.63 13.66
CA LEU A 434 6.22 11.20 13.46
C LEU A 434 4.79 10.79 13.81
N VAL A 435 4.30 11.18 14.98
CA VAL A 435 2.94 10.89 15.43
C VAL A 435 1.90 11.47 14.47
N LEU A 436 2.03 12.75 14.11
CA LEU A 436 1.11 13.44 13.22
C LEU A 436 1.00 12.75 11.86
N TRP A 437 2.14 12.47 11.21
CA TRP A 437 2.14 11.91 9.85
C TRP A 437 1.86 10.41 9.83
N SER A 438 2.21 9.67 10.89
CA SER A 438 1.74 8.29 11.08
C SER A 438 0.22 8.23 11.26
N TYR A 439 -0.36 9.10 12.09
CA TYR A 439 -1.82 9.21 12.22
C TYR A 439 -2.46 9.62 10.90
N ASN A 440 -1.88 10.59 10.18
CA ASN A 440 -2.39 11.02 8.89
C ASN A 440 -2.44 9.86 7.90
N LEU A 441 -1.41 9.01 7.85
CA LEU A 441 -1.38 7.86 6.94
C LEU A 441 -2.31 6.72 7.40
N PHE A 442 -2.11 6.21 8.61
CA PHE A 442 -2.74 4.99 9.11
C PHE A 442 -4.10 5.22 9.79
N GLY A 443 -4.38 6.44 10.24
CA GLY A 443 -5.63 6.83 10.90
C GLY A 443 -6.62 7.56 10.00
N PHE A 444 -6.16 8.25 8.96
CA PHE A 444 -7.02 9.06 8.09
C PHE A 444 -6.95 8.67 6.60
N LEU A 445 -5.77 8.75 5.97
CA LEU A 445 -5.64 8.57 4.52
C LEU A 445 -6.05 7.17 4.07
N LEU A 446 -5.50 6.13 4.71
CA LEU A 446 -5.80 4.74 4.35
C LEU A 446 -7.21 4.30 4.81
N PRO A 447 -7.63 4.48 6.07
CA PRO A 447 -8.91 3.94 6.53
C PRO A 447 -10.14 4.79 6.18
N VAL A 448 -9.99 6.10 5.94
CA VAL A 448 -11.14 7.00 5.71
C VAL A 448 -11.13 7.58 4.30
N TYR A 449 -10.05 8.25 3.91
CA TYR A 449 -10.02 8.98 2.64
C TYR A 449 -10.02 8.04 1.42
N LEU A 450 -9.19 6.99 1.45
CA LEU A 450 -9.05 6.05 0.35
C LEU A 450 -10.37 5.33 0.01
N PRO A 451 -11.13 4.73 0.96
CA PRO A 451 -12.43 4.14 0.66
C PRO A 451 -13.41 5.12 0.01
N ILE A 452 -13.49 6.36 0.52
CA ILE A 452 -14.42 7.37 -0.01
C ILE A 452 -14.07 7.74 -1.45
N VAL A 453 -12.78 7.92 -1.73
CA VAL A 453 -12.28 8.22 -3.07
C VAL A 453 -12.60 7.10 -4.06
N PHE A 454 -12.39 5.85 -3.66
CA PHE A 454 -12.77 4.70 -4.48
C PHE A 454 -14.29 4.62 -4.69
N LYS A 455 -15.10 4.80 -3.64
CA LYS A 455 -16.58 4.81 -3.73
C LYS A 455 -17.06 5.82 -4.77
N ARG A 456 -16.55 7.07 -4.73
CA ARG A 456 -16.92 8.11 -5.71
C ARG A 456 -16.49 7.76 -7.12
N TYR A 457 -15.26 7.30 -7.30
CA TYR A 457 -14.74 6.95 -8.63
C TYR A 457 -15.51 5.78 -9.27
N CYS A 458 -15.92 4.78 -8.48
CA CYS A 458 -16.74 3.67 -8.95
C CYS A 458 -18.16 4.11 -9.31
N GLY A 459 -18.79 4.92 -8.46
CA GLY A 459 -20.14 5.44 -8.69
C GLY A 459 -20.25 6.15 -10.04
N TYR A 460 -19.28 7.00 -10.40
CA TYR A 460 -19.29 7.67 -11.71
C TYR A 460 -19.20 6.72 -12.91
N LYS A 461 -18.53 5.58 -12.77
CA LYS A 461 -18.34 4.60 -13.86
C LYS A 461 -19.60 3.82 -14.20
N LEU A 462 -20.56 3.71 -13.27
CA LEU A 462 -21.83 3.02 -13.49
C LEU A 462 -22.85 3.88 -14.25
N TYR A 463 -22.69 5.21 -14.21
CA TYR A 463 -23.56 6.17 -14.89
C TYR A 463 -23.00 6.65 -16.25
N SER A 464 -21.80 6.20 -16.64
CA SER A 464 -21.15 6.47 -17.94
C SER A 464 -21.17 5.22 -18.82
#